data_AF-A0A1G9UJ14-F1
#
_entry.id   AF-A0A1G9UJ14-F1
#
_cell.length_a   1.000
_cell.length_b   1.000
_cell.length_c   1.000
_cell.angle_alpha   90.00
_cell.angle_beta   90.00
_cell.angle_gamma   90.00
#
_symmetry.space_group_name_H-M   'P 1'
#
loop_
_entity.id
_entity.type
_entity.pdbx_description
1 polymer ?
#
loop_
_entity_poly.entity_id
_entity_poly.type
_entity_poly.pdbx_seq_one_letter_code
_entity_poly.pdbx_strand_id
1 'polypeptide(L)'
;MAVHSSTSDTAHDQGVAREAKELVRAGWSVTATVEGWDDPEPVGPAVPDIVATKRGTVRVVEVETDDGCDHERMRRAVSRRRNAVFYAVIVDDNGRRIRYTDAA
;
A
#
# COMPACT_ATOMS: atom_id res chain seq x y z
N MET A 1 -27.95 -6.68 -0.42
CA MET A 1 -26.72 -7.48 -0.28
C MET A 1 -25.71 -6.90 -1.25
N ALA A 2 -24.66 -6.26 -0.75
CA ALA A 2 -23.62 -5.72 -1.60
C ALA A 2 -22.81 -6.90 -2.15
N VAL A 3 -22.83 -7.06 -3.47
CA VAL A 3 -21.95 -7.97 -4.19
C VAL A 3 -20.54 -7.37 -4.10
N HIS A 4 -19.74 -7.86 -3.17
CA HIS A 4 -18.31 -7.56 -3.16
C HIS A 4 -17.70 -8.11 -4.46
N SER A 5 -17.08 -7.21 -5.22
CA SER A 5 -16.54 -7.45 -6.55
C SER A 5 -15.28 -8.30 -6.45
N SER A 6 -15.44 -9.61 -6.62
CA SER A 6 -14.34 -10.58 -6.57
C SER A 6 -13.16 -10.25 -7.51
N THR A 7 -13.39 -9.48 -8.58
CA THR A 7 -12.35 -9.05 -9.52
C THR A 7 -11.53 -7.87 -9.00
N SER A 8 -12.17 -6.83 -8.42
CA SER A 8 -11.45 -5.67 -7.87
C SER A 8 -10.63 -6.05 -6.64
N ASP A 9 -11.18 -6.93 -5.78
CA ASP A 9 -10.44 -7.47 -4.63
C ASP A 9 -9.23 -8.30 -5.11
N THR A 10 -9.39 -9.08 -6.19
CA THR A 10 -8.28 -9.84 -6.79
C THR A 10 -7.20 -8.92 -7.41
N ALA A 11 -7.59 -7.87 -8.12
CA ALA A 11 -6.66 -6.93 -8.74
C ALA A 11 -5.88 -6.12 -7.69
N HIS A 12 -6.58 -5.66 -6.65
CA HIS A 12 -6.00 -5.02 -5.48
C HIS A 12 -4.95 -5.92 -4.82
N ASP A 13 -5.32 -7.15 -4.44
CA ASP A 13 -4.43 -8.07 -3.74
C ASP A 13 -3.22 -8.46 -4.60
N GLN A 14 -3.41 -8.62 -5.92
CA GLN A 14 -2.32 -8.81 -6.87
C GLN A 14 -1.38 -7.61 -6.92
N GLY A 15 -1.93 -6.39 -6.88
CA GLY A 15 -1.18 -5.14 -6.80
C GLY A 15 -0.34 -5.07 -5.53
N VAL A 16 -0.95 -5.30 -4.36
CA VAL A 16 -0.28 -5.33 -3.06
C VAL A 16 0.84 -6.37 -3.05
N ALA A 17 0.55 -7.61 -3.46
CA ALA A 17 1.53 -8.69 -3.48
C ALA A 17 2.71 -8.39 -4.45
N ARG A 18 2.45 -7.72 -5.58
CA ARG A 18 3.49 -7.33 -6.54
C ARG A 18 4.38 -6.23 -5.98
N GLU A 19 3.79 -5.16 -5.44
CA GLU A 19 4.52 -4.05 -4.81
C GLU A 19 5.39 -4.57 -3.65
N ALA A 20 4.83 -5.41 -2.78
CA ALA A 20 5.56 -6.00 -1.66
C ALA A 20 6.78 -6.83 -2.14
N LYS A 21 6.61 -7.66 -3.18
CA LYS A 21 7.71 -8.43 -3.79
C LYS A 21 8.79 -7.52 -4.40
N GLU A 22 8.40 -6.43 -5.06
CA GLU A 22 9.34 -5.47 -5.62
C GLU A 22 10.14 -4.74 -4.53
N LEU A 23 9.49 -4.33 -3.45
CA LEU A 23 10.14 -3.73 -2.28
C LEU A 23 11.12 -4.72 -1.62
N VAL A 24 10.74 -5.99 -1.44
CA VAL A 24 11.66 -7.02 -0.93
C VAL A 24 12.85 -7.21 -1.87
N ARG A 25 12.65 -7.30 -3.19
CA ARG A 25 13.73 -7.39 -4.19
C ARG A 25 14.66 -6.18 -4.14
N ALA A 26 14.12 -5.00 -3.85
CA ALA A 26 14.89 -3.78 -3.63
C ALA A 26 15.57 -3.71 -2.25
N GLY A 27 15.45 -4.75 -1.41
CA GLY A 27 16.11 -4.87 -0.12
C GLY A 27 15.42 -4.12 1.01
N TRP A 28 14.09 -4.02 0.97
CA TRP A 28 13.26 -3.55 2.07
C TRP A 28 12.74 -4.74 2.89
N SER A 29 12.56 -4.55 4.20
CA SER A 29 11.75 -5.46 5.02
C SER A 29 10.29 -5.04 4.92
N VAL A 30 9.37 -5.95 4.63
CA VAL A 30 8.00 -5.62 4.21
C VAL A 30 6.97 -6.42 5.01
N THR A 31 5.89 -5.76 5.42
CA THR A 31 4.62 -6.35 5.88
C THR A 31 3.51 -5.92 4.92
N ALA A 32 2.48 -6.75 4.73
CA ALA A 32 1.40 -6.46 3.78
C ALA A 32 0.08 -7.16 4.14
N THR A 33 -1.06 -6.54 3.80
CA THR A 33 -2.43 -7.02 4.06
C THR A 33 -2.91 -8.10 3.07
N VAL A 34 -2.01 -8.98 2.62
CA VAL A 34 -2.30 -10.07 1.67
C VAL A 34 -1.63 -11.38 2.09
N GLU A 35 -2.19 -12.49 1.64
CA GLU A 35 -1.72 -13.84 2.00
C GLU A 35 -0.20 -14.02 1.74
N GLY A 36 0.48 -14.63 2.73
CA GLY A 36 1.92 -14.91 2.66
C GLY A 36 2.81 -13.80 3.24
N TRP A 37 2.23 -12.78 3.84
CA TRP A 37 2.93 -11.70 4.54
C TRP A 37 2.41 -11.55 5.97
N ASP A 38 3.25 -11.01 6.85
CA ASP A 38 2.79 -10.55 8.15
C ASP A 38 1.97 -9.26 7.98
N ASP A 39 0.91 -9.12 8.78
CA ASP A 39 0.05 -7.93 8.76
C ASP A 39 0.81 -6.67 9.22
N PRO A 40 0.61 -5.52 8.56
CA PRO A 40 1.21 -4.27 9.00
C PRO A 40 0.65 -3.77 10.33
N GLU A 41 1.48 -3.08 11.11
CA GLU A 41 1.00 -2.31 12.25
C GLU A 41 0.15 -1.11 11.78
N PRO A 42 -0.91 -0.74 12.52
CA PRO A 42 -1.70 0.45 12.22
C PRO A 42 -0.86 1.74 12.15
N VAL A 43 -1.19 2.60 11.20
CA VAL A 43 -0.63 3.95 11.06
C VAL A 43 -1.71 4.98 11.33
N GLY A 44 -1.82 5.37 12.60
CA GLY A 44 -2.87 6.27 13.04
C GLY A 44 -4.22 5.56 13.07
N PRO A 45 -5.22 5.97 12.27
CA PRO A 45 -6.58 5.42 12.36
C PRO A 45 -6.83 4.13 11.56
N ALA A 46 -5.90 3.69 10.71
CA ALA A 46 -6.10 2.55 9.81
C ALA A 46 -4.82 1.71 9.65
N VAL A 47 -5.01 0.47 9.18
CA VAL A 47 -3.92 -0.42 8.75
C VAL A 47 -3.67 -0.13 7.27
N PRO A 48 -2.44 0.25 6.88
CA PRO A 48 -2.10 0.44 5.47
C PRO A 48 -1.92 -0.89 4.75
N ASP A 49 -1.97 -0.89 3.42
CA ASP A 49 -1.78 -2.11 2.65
C ASP A 49 -0.36 -2.67 2.76
N ILE A 50 0.64 -1.79 2.77
CA ILE A 50 2.05 -2.17 2.85
C ILE A 50 2.81 -1.22 3.76
N VAL A 51 3.62 -1.79 4.65
CA VAL A 51 4.68 -1.06 5.35
C VAL A 51 6.03 -1.68 4.99
N ALA A 52 6.92 -0.85 4.47
CA ALA A 52 8.27 -1.26 4.12
C ALA A 52 9.32 -0.44 4.88
N THR A 53 10.34 -1.10 5.42
CA THR A 53 11.41 -0.43 6.17
C THR A 53 12.78 -0.73 5.58
N LYS A 54 13.64 0.28 5.52
CA LYS A 54 15.03 0.15 5.05
C LYS A 54 15.89 1.26 5.61
N ARG A 55 16.99 0.90 6.29
CA ARG A 55 17.99 1.83 6.83
C ARG A 55 17.38 3.00 7.62
N GLY A 56 16.36 2.71 8.43
CA GLY A 56 15.68 3.71 9.25
C GLY A 56 14.62 4.54 8.51
N THR A 57 14.42 4.36 7.20
CA THR A 57 13.31 4.92 6.43
C THR A 57 12.13 3.95 6.41
N VAL A 58 10.91 4.49 6.52
CA VAL A 58 9.64 3.78 6.41
C VAL A 58 8.93 4.26 5.15
N ARG A 59 8.35 3.34 4.39
CA ARG A 59 7.38 3.61 3.35
C ARG A 59 6.05 3.01 3.76
N VAL A 60 5.01 3.81 3.64
CA VAL A 60 3.62 3.36 3.79
C VAL A 60 3.00 3.48 2.42
N VAL A 61 2.49 2.37 1.89
CA VAL A 61 1.93 2.31 0.54
C VAL A 61 0.48 1.84 0.66
N GLU A 62 -0.41 2.58 0.01
CA GLU A 62 -1.80 2.17 -0.25
C GLU A 62 -1.93 1.84 -1.74
N VAL A 63 -2.58 0.74 -2.06
CA VAL A 63 -2.79 0.26 -3.43
C VAL A 63 -4.25 0.42 -3.79
N GLU A 64 -4.53 1.00 -4.95
CA GLU A 64 -5.89 1.31 -5.37
C GLU A 64 -6.16 0.86 -6.79
N THR A 65 -7.39 0.41 -7.02
CA THR A 65 -7.87 0.03 -8.37
C THR A 65 -8.59 1.19 -9.07
N ASP A 66 -8.88 2.28 -8.35
CA ASP A 66 -9.50 3.50 -8.87
C ASP A 66 -8.73 4.74 -8.37
N ASP A 67 -8.70 5.80 -9.18
CA ASP A 67 -7.95 7.03 -8.86
C ASP A 67 -8.69 7.99 -7.92
N GLY A 68 -9.95 7.69 -7.59
CA GLY A 68 -10.81 8.49 -6.73
C GLY A 68 -10.67 8.25 -5.22
N CYS A 69 -9.80 7.33 -4.78
CA CYS A 69 -9.67 6.98 -3.36
C CYS A 69 -8.98 8.07 -2.52
N ASP A 70 -9.62 8.46 -1.41
CA ASP A 70 -9.13 9.52 -0.52
C ASP A 70 -8.28 8.95 0.62
N HIS A 71 -6.98 9.21 0.55
CA HIS A 71 -6.00 8.84 1.57
C HIS A 71 -5.54 10.01 2.46
N GLU A 72 -6.24 11.15 2.49
CA GLU A 72 -5.76 12.34 3.21
C GLU A 72 -5.49 12.05 4.69
N ARG A 73 -6.34 11.21 5.31
CA ARG A 73 -6.17 10.78 6.71
C ARG A 73 -4.89 9.98 6.93
N MET A 74 -4.62 9.00 6.06
CA MET A 74 -3.42 8.16 6.11
C MET A 74 -2.18 9.00 5.83
N ARG A 75 -2.19 9.78 4.74
CA ARG A 75 -1.13 10.71 4.38
C ARG A 75 -0.78 11.65 5.54
N ARG A 76 -1.79 12.24 6.18
CA ARG A 76 -1.61 13.12 7.36
C ARG A 76 -1.07 12.38 8.57
N ALA A 77 -1.42 11.11 8.77
CA ALA A 77 -0.87 10.29 9.84
C ALA A 77 0.61 9.96 9.59
N VAL A 78 0.96 9.60 8.35
CA VAL A 78 2.33 9.31 7.91
C VAL A 78 3.21 10.56 8.00
N SER A 79 2.73 11.72 7.55
CA SER A 79 3.50 12.98 7.55
C SER A 79 3.90 13.47 8.95
N ARG A 80 3.29 12.94 10.01
CA ARG A 80 3.67 13.22 11.41
C ARG A 80 4.86 12.40 11.88
N ARG A 81 5.24 11.35 11.14
CA ARG A 81 6.40 10.49 11.44
C ARG A 81 7.64 11.05 10.75
N ARG A 82 8.74 11.20 11.48
CA ARG A 82 9.97 11.88 10.98
C ARG A 82 10.68 11.15 9.84
N ASN A 83 10.44 9.85 9.68
CA ASN A 83 11.18 8.97 8.79
C ASN A 83 10.27 8.16 7.87
N ALA A 84 9.01 8.58 7.70
CA ALA A 84 8.03 7.87 6.89
C ALA A 84 7.61 8.68 5.67
N VAL A 85 7.46 8.02 4.53
CA VAL A 85 6.92 8.58 3.29
C VAL A 85 5.69 7.79 2.88
N PHE A 86 4.64 8.51 2.49
CA PHE A 86 3.40 7.92 1.96
C PHE A 86 3.51 7.76 0.45
N TYR A 87 2.89 6.71 -0.09
CA TYR A 87 2.69 6.51 -1.51
C TYR A 87 1.28 5.96 -1.75
N ALA A 88 0.56 6.53 -2.70
CA ALA A 88 -0.62 5.89 -3.26
C ALA A 88 -0.24 5.29 -4.63
N VAL A 89 -0.62 4.05 -4.86
CA VAL A 89 -0.26 3.26 -6.05
C VAL A 89 -1.53 2.84 -6.77
N ILE A 90 -1.73 3.35 -7.98
CA ILE A 90 -2.89 2.95 -8.80
C ILE A 90 -2.49 1.74 -9.67
N VAL A 91 -3.31 0.70 -9.66
CA VAL A 91 -3.14 -0.53 -10.45
C VAL A 91 -4.28 -0.73 -11.46
N ASP A 92 -4.00 -1.46 -12.54
CA ASP A 92 -5.02 -1.91 -13.50
C ASP A 92 -5.79 -3.14 -12.96
N ASP A 93 -6.78 -3.60 -13.72
CA ASP A 93 -7.58 -4.80 -13.43
C ASP A 93 -6.76 -6.10 -13.31
N ASN A 94 -5.46 -6.08 -13.66
CA ASN A 94 -4.53 -7.19 -13.53
C ASN A 94 -3.49 -6.97 -12.40
N GLY A 95 -3.74 -6.00 -11.50
CA GLY A 95 -2.83 -5.63 -10.41
C GLY A 95 -1.49 -5.08 -10.89
N ARG A 96 -1.42 -4.53 -12.12
CA ARG A 96 -0.20 -3.90 -12.64
C ARG A 96 -0.23 -2.41 -12.34
N ARG A 97 0.84 -1.93 -11.72
CA ARG A 97 1.02 -0.51 -11.44
C ARG A 97 0.92 0.35 -12.70
N ILE A 98 0.02 1.32 -12.67
CA ILE A 98 -0.12 2.36 -13.70
C ILE A 98 0.54 3.66 -13.23
N ARG A 99 0.44 4.00 -11.93
CA ARG A 99 0.89 5.30 -11.40
C ARG A 99 1.33 5.21 -9.94
N TYR A 100 2.32 6.03 -9.57
CA TYR A 100 2.57 6.46 -8.19
C TYR A 100 2.07 7.89 -8.02
N THR A 101 1.31 8.16 -6.97
CA THR A 101 0.92 9.50 -6.56
C THR A 101 1.42 9.80 -5.15
N ASP A 102 1.68 11.09 -4.92
CA ASP A 102 1.91 11.69 -3.60
C ASP A 102 3.05 11.12 -2.73
N ALA A 103 4.30 11.25 -3.21
CA ALA A 103 5.43 11.36 -2.29
C ALA A 103 5.42 12.75 -1.64
N ALA A 104 4.97 12.84 -0.38
CA ALA A 104 5.09 14.05 0.44
C ALA A 104 6.40 14.06 1.24
#